data_AF-A0A3M6TBZ7-F1
#
_entry.id   AF-A0A3M6TBZ7-F1
#
_cell.length_a   1.000
_cell.length_b   1.000
_cell.length_c   1.000
_cell.angle_alpha   90.00
_cell.angle_beta   90.00
_cell.angle_gamma   90.00
#
_symmetry.space_group_name_H-M   'P 1'
#
loop_
_entity.id
_entity.type
_entity.pdbx_description
1 polymer ?
#
loop_
_entity_poly.entity_id
_entity_poly.type
_entity_poly.pdbx_seq_one_letter_code
_entity_poly.pdbx_strand_id
1 'polypeptide(L)'
;MPKDKMAVAGIGMMIISIATKIYTDPHGQGLTIYRPDCPPGYCMLGDYAQEGDISKPNPSVMVCIKIKHTKFFAKAKDFVQVWSSEGPGSGRGYSGDSDDEGSSDGNNGSGSGHNGVLAFWKPKVPNLNYVALGHLATTSYDPPSVGNVCIVHRLMVDQGIPGRRVWREESGMASLWSLAPSYSYINLGLFLSSDSKSAPHISDFWSLIPEVIPAPFNASLSIKKLNKDELALIYRGQECEESKRLSVYLPQAPIGYSPLGHYAERGYGRAGQGAKVLVVKEKGNKGLLMHPITYQELWRSDAKNNNTEAAVWRPVPPPGYFCLGHVLGLGLEAPPTNAIVCLHWSVIARGWPERSKKVWWNTCSQKKEATIWQVPGLGDCLSADTFVIHRGFNSPHWEELLFHCFYLNRVSVR
;
A
#
# COMPACT_ATOMS: atom_id res chain seq x y z
N MET A 1 5.69 14.77 -28.20
CA MET A 1 4.99 16.05 -27.99
C MET A 1 5.50 16.68 -26.70
N PRO A 2 5.77 17.99 -26.67
CA PRO A 2 6.55 18.59 -25.61
C PRO A 2 5.75 18.56 -24.31
N LYS A 3 6.34 17.97 -23.26
CA LYS A 3 5.85 18.06 -21.89
C LYS A 3 6.03 19.51 -21.45
N ASP A 4 4.99 20.32 -21.61
CA ASP A 4 4.90 21.60 -20.91
C ASP A 4 5.02 21.30 -19.42
N LYS A 5 6.14 21.74 -18.86
CA LYS A 5 6.46 21.63 -17.44
C LYS A 5 5.41 22.43 -16.68
N MET A 6 4.34 21.78 -16.24
CA MET A 6 3.39 22.37 -15.31
C MET A 6 4.17 22.85 -14.09
N ALA A 7 3.90 24.09 -13.68
CA ALA A 7 4.21 24.54 -12.33
C ALA A 7 3.67 23.49 -11.37
N VAL A 8 4.57 22.83 -10.63
CA VAL A 8 4.22 21.76 -9.70
C VAL A 8 3.26 22.35 -8.68
N ALA A 9 1.98 22.02 -8.81
CA ALA A 9 0.96 22.40 -7.85
C ALA A 9 1.21 21.59 -6.58
N GLY A 10 1.88 22.18 -5.60
CA GLY A 10 2.24 21.48 -4.38
C GLY A 10 0.98 21.10 -3.59
N ILE A 11 0.71 19.80 -3.47
CA ILE A 11 -0.31 19.28 -2.58
C ILE A 11 0.29 19.13 -1.17
N GLY A 12 -0.37 19.70 -0.16
CA GLY A 12 -0.11 19.33 1.23
C GLY A 12 -0.85 18.04 1.54
N MET A 13 -0.15 16.96 1.84
CA MET A 13 -0.74 15.70 2.32
C MET A 13 -0.51 15.56 3.82
N MET A 14 -1.50 14.99 4.52
CA MET A 14 -1.40 14.63 5.92
C MET A 14 -1.80 13.17 6.07
N ILE A 15 -0.92 12.36 6.67
CA ILE A 15 -1.21 10.99 7.07
C ILE A 15 -2.07 11.05 8.33
N ILE A 16 -3.13 10.26 8.39
CA ILE A 16 -4.05 10.23 9.51
C ILE A 16 -4.01 8.86 10.19
N SER A 17 -3.94 8.85 11.52
CA SER A 17 -4.02 7.65 12.35
C SER A 17 -5.38 7.44 12.99
N ILE A 18 -6.28 8.43 12.91
CA ILE A 18 -7.63 8.41 13.46
C ILE A 18 -8.61 8.15 12.32
N ALA A 19 -9.34 7.05 12.40
CA ALA A 19 -10.31 6.68 11.40
C ALA A 19 -11.52 6.01 12.03
N THR A 20 -12.67 6.27 11.43
CA THR A 20 -13.92 5.63 11.81
C THR A 20 -14.00 4.27 11.12
N LYS A 21 -14.13 3.19 11.90
CA LYS A 21 -14.44 1.85 11.37
C LYS A 21 -15.88 1.86 10.86
N ILE A 22 -16.08 1.62 9.56
CA ILE A 22 -17.39 1.64 8.91
C ILE A 22 -18.03 0.26 8.91
N TYR A 23 -17.26 -0.76 8.52
CA TYR A 23 -17.79 -2.11 8.33
C TYR A 23 -16.72 -3.15 8.62
N THR A 24 -17.14 -4.29 9.15
CA THR A 24 -16.31 -5.48 9.32
C THR A 24 -17.10 -6.70 8.87
N ASP A 25 -16.60 -7.37 7.83
CA ASP A 25 -17.02 -8.70 7.43
C ASP A 25 -16.14 -9.72 8.15
N PRO A 26 -16.68 -10.55 9.06
CA PRO A 26 -15.92 -11.60 9.72
C PRO A 26 -15.74 -12.86 8.85
N HIS A 27 -16.41 -12.96 7.69
CA HIS A 27 -16.41 -14.17 6.88
C HIS A 27 -15.27 -14.19 5.84
N GLY A 28 -14.88 -15.39 5.42
CA GLY A 28 -13.82 -15.59 4.42
C GLY A 28 -12.45 -15.09 4.87
N GLN A 29 -11.81 -14.23 4.06
CA GLN A 29 -10.53 -13.59 4.42
C GLN A 29 -10.70 -12.40 5.38
N GLY A 30 -11.95 -12.05 5.71
CA GLY A 30 -12.33 -10.85 6.45
C GLY A 30 -12.13 -9.57 5.64
N LEU A 31 -12.98 -8.57 5.86
CA LEU A 31 -12.83 -7.23 5.30
C LEU A 31 -13.10 -6.21 6.40
N THR A 32 -12.21 -5.25 6.60
CA THR A 32 -12.49 -4.06 7.40
C THR A 32 -12.41 -2.81 6.53
N ILE A 33 -13.44 -1.97 6.59
CA ILE A 33 -13.49 -0.68 5.91
C ILE A 33 -13.33 0.45 6.93
N TYR A 34 -12.41 1.37 6.64
CA TYR A 34 -12.13 2.55 7.45
C TYR A 34 -12.34 3.83 6.67
N ARG A 35 -12.93 4.83 7.33
CA ARG A 35 -13.05 6.19 6.84
C ARG A 35 -12.05 7.10 7.55
N PRO A 36 -11.18 7.83 6.83
CA PRO A 36 -10.22 8.73 7.46
C PRO A 36 -10.93 9.95 8.07
N ASP A 37 -10.59 10.30 9.31
CA ASP A 37 -11.15 11.47 9.97
C ASP A 37 -10.31 12.72 9.63
N CYS A 38 -10.63 13.36 8.50
CA CYS A 38 -9.87 14.53 8.05
C CYS A 38 -10.13 15.77 8.92
N PRO A 39 -9.08 16.50 9.36
CA PRO A 39 -9.24 17.73 10.11
C PRO A 39 -9.81 18.88 9.24
N PRO A 40 -10.32 19.96 9.85
CA PRO A 40 -10.82 21.12 9.10
C PRO A 40 -9.81 21.65 8.07
N GLY A 41 -10.27 21.88 6.84
CA GLY A 41 -9.43 22.32 5.72
C GLY A 41 -8.75 21.19 4.94
N TYR A 42 -8.97 19.94 5.34
CA TYR A 42 -8.55 18.74 4.62
C TYR A 42 -9.76 17.94 4.13
N CYS A 43 -9.55 17.11 3.12
CA CYS A 43 -10.55 16.21 2.56
C CYS A 43 -9.95 14.83 2.29
N MET A 44 -10.79 13.81 2.30
CA MET A 44 -10.45 12.44 1.95
C MET A 44 -10.72 12.16 0.47
N LEU A 45 -10.09 11.12 -0.06
CA LEU A 45 -10.25 10.70 -1.46
C LEU A 45 -11.15 9.48 -1.64
N GLY A 46 -11.56 8.85 -0.54
CA GLY A 46 -12.36 7.63 -0.49
C GLY A 46 -12.15 6.92 0.85
N ASP A 47 -12.83 5.80 1.03
CA ASP A 47 -12.61 4.91 2.16
C ASP A 47 -11.48 3.90 1.85
N TYR A 48 -10.94 3.30 2.90
CA TYR A 48 -9.85 2.34 2.84
C TYR A 48 -10.37 0.94 3.16
N ALA A 49 -10.00 -0.03 2.34
CA ALA A 49 -10.34 -1.43 2.54
C ALA A 49 -9.09 -2.23 2.92
N GLN A 50 -9.19 -3.03 3.97
CA GLN A 50 -8.14 -3.89 4.47
C GLN A 50 -8.67 -5.30 4.68
N GLU A 51 -7.90 -6.30 4.26
CA GLU A 51 -8.22 -7.72 4.49
C GLU A 51 -8.07 -8.09 5.97
N GLY A 52 -9.00 -8.89 6.48
CA GLY A 52 -9.10 -9.33 7.87
C GLY A 52 -9.90 -8.41 8.77
N ASP A 53 -10.37 -8.94 9.91
CA ASP A 53 -10.82 -8.13 11.05
C ASP A 53 -9.60 -7.63 11.81
N ILE A 54 -9.11 -6.46 11.41
CA ILE A 54 -7.97 -5.83 12.05
C ILE A 54 -8.52 -4.70 12.91
N SER A 55 -8.33 -4.80 14.21
CA SER A 55 -8.87 -3.86 15.21
C SER A 55 -8.32 -2.43 15.08
N LYS A 56 -7.28 -2.23 14.25
CA LYS A 56 -6.69 -0.93 13.96
C LYS A 56 -6.50 -0.74 12.46
N PRO A 57 -6.81 0.45 11.91
CA PRO A 57 -6.53 0.76 10.53
C PRO A 57 -5.01 0.76 10.28
N ASN A 58 -4.59 0.43 9.07
CA ASN A 58 -3.22 0.69 8.64
C ASN A 58 -3.05 2.21 8.43
N PRO A 59 -2.37 2.95 9.33
CA PRO A 59 -2.29 4.41 9.24
C PRO A 59 -1.57 4.86 7.96
N SER A 60 -0.77 3.99 7.37
CA SER A 60 0.10 4.28 6.24
C SER A 60 -0.60 4.50 4.90
N VAL A 61 -1.85 4.07 4.79
CA VAL A 61 -2.66 4.24 3.57
C VAL A 61 -3.63 5.42 3.70
N MET A 62 -3.93 5.84 4.93
CA MET A 62 -4.94 6.86 5.19
C MET A 62 -4.37 8.27 5.07
N VAL A 63 -4.77 8.96 4.01
CA VAL A 63 -4.24 10.27 3.64
C VAL A 63 -5.39 11.26 3.44
N CYS A 64 -5.28 12.39 4.14
CA CYS A 64 -6.12 13.55 3.90
C CYS A 64 -5.33 14.62 3.15
N ILE A 65 -6.00 15.26 2.19
CA ILE A 65 -5.39 16.25 1.31
C ILE A 65 -5.82 17.64 1.72
N LYS A 66 -4.85 18.54 1.88
CA LYS A 66 -5.10 19.96 2.11
C LYS A 66 -5.48 20.63 0.79
N ILE A 67 -6.70 21.14 0.73
CA ILE A 67 -7.17 21.91 -0.42
C ILE A 67 -6.56 23.32 -0.32
N LYS A 68 -5.38 23.54 -0.92
CA LYS A 68 -4.82 24.90 -1.08
C LYS A 68 -5.25 25.56 -2.39
N HIS A 69 -5.54 24.76 -3.42
CA HIS A 69 -5.86 25.22 -4.76
C HIS A 69 -7.15 24.57 -5.26
N THR A 70 -8.24 25.32 -5.27
CA THR A 70 -9.57 24.88 -5.75
C THR A 70 -9.61 24.57 -7.25
N LYS A 71 -8.54 24.88 -8.00
CA LYS A 71 -8.41 24.52 -9.42
C LYS A 71 -8.16 23.02 -9.64
N PHE A 72 -7.50 22.36 -8.70
CA PHE A 72 -7.09 20.96 -8.85
C PHE A 72 -7.96 19.98 -8.05
N PHE A 73 -8.78 20.50 -7.15
CA PHE A 73 -9.66 19.73 -6.30
C PHE A 73 -11.05 20.34 -6.27
N ALA A 74 -12.05 19.49 -6.42
CA ALA A 74 -13.45 19.80 -6.19
C ALA A 74 -13.96 18.97 -5.02
N LYS A 75 -14.98 19.47 -4.30
CA LYS A 75 -15.73 18.62 -3.38
C LYS A 75 -16.74 17.78 -4.17
N ALA A 76 -16.91 16.52 -3.78
CA ALA A 76 -18.04 15.74 -4.25
C ALA A 76 -19.34 16.45 -3.83
N LYS A 77 -20.30 16.55 -4.73
CA LYS A 77 -21.62 17.16 -4.44
C LYS A 77 -22.73 16.14 -4.26
N ASP A 78 -22.48 14.91 -4.72
CA ASP A 78 -23.47 13.86 -4.87
C ASP A 78 -22.74 12.53 -5.05
N PHE A 79 -23.46 11.42 -4.86
CA PHE A 79 -22.93 10.06 -4.95
C PHE A 79 -23.88 9.17 -5.73
N VAL A 80 -23.32 8.27 -6.52
CA VAL A 80 -24.07 7.24 -7.24
C VAL A 80 -23.88 5.94 -6.48
N GLN A 81 -24.99 5.31 -6.10
CA GLN A 81 -24.95 3.99 -5.49
C GLN A 81 -24.48 2.97 -6.52
N VAL A 82 -23.45 2.21 -6.17
CA VAL A 82 -22.93 1.10 -6.97
C VAL A 82 -23.66 -0.18 -6.61
N TRP A 83 -23.84 -0.44 -5.31
CA TRP A 83 -24.49 -1.66 -4.81
C TRP A 83 -24.97 -1.48 -3.36
N SER A 84 -25.97 -2.26 -2.94
CA SER A 84 -26.33 -2.46 -1.52
C SER A 84 -26.75 -3.91 -1.23
N SER A 85 -26.58 -4.32 0.04
CA SER A 85 -26.88 -5.67 0.53
C SER A 85 -28.36 -6.07 0.47
N GLU A 86 -29.29 -5.11 0.39
CA GLU A 86 -30.65 -5.35 -0.06
C GLU A 86 -30.89 -4.35 -1.19
N GLY A 87 -31.41 -4.81 -2.33
CA GLY A 87 -31.41 -4.03 -3.59
C GLY A 87 -32.12 -2.67 -3.50
N PRO A 88 -31.95 -1.80 -4.51
CA PRO A 88 -32.70 -0.55 -4.57
C PRO A 88 -34.19 -0.89 -4.50
N GLY A 89 -34.91 -0.29 -3.55
CA GLY A 89 -36.25 -0.68 -3.14
C GLY A 89 -37.17 -1.16 -4.28
N SER A 90 -37.86 -2.25 -3.99
CA SER A 90 -39.03 -2.76 -4.70
C SER A 90 -39.95 -1.64 -5.22
N GLY A 91 -39.81 -1.33 -6.50
CA GLY A 91 -40.78 -0.55 -7.26
C GLY A 91 -42.04 -1.39 -7.50
N ARG A 92 -43.15 -0.93 -6.90
CA ARG A 92 -44.50 -1.50 -6.95
C ARG A 92 -44.96 -1.96 -8.35
N GLY A 93 -45.62 -3.12 -8.39
CA GLY A 93 -46.68 -3.45 -9.35
C GLY A 93 -47.91 -3.93 -8.60
N TYR A 94 -48.94 -3.08 -8.51
CA TYR A 94 -50.29 -3.48 -8.09
C TYR A 94 -50.92 -4.41 -9.14
N SER A 95 -51.66 -5.44 -8.70
CA SER A 95 -53.02 -5.85 -9.15
C SER A 95 -53.25 -7.33 -8.86
N GLY A 96 -54.26 -7.64 -8.04
CA GLY A 96 -54.84 -8.99 -7.98
C GLY A 96 -55.36 -9.36 -6.60
N ASP A 97 -56.61 -9.00 -6.32
CA ASP A 97 -57.43 -9.52 -5.23
C ASP A 97 -57.44 -11.05 -5.20
N SER A 98 -57.33 -11.61 -4.00
CA SER A 98 -58.17 -12.72 -3.56
C SER A 98 -58.04 -12.84 -2.04
N ASP A 99 -59.14 -12.56 -1.35
CA ASP A 99 -59.39 -12.91 0.04
C ASP A 99 -59.19 -14.41 0.25
N ASP A 100 -58.45 -14.80 1.29
CA ASP A 100 -58.67 -16.08 1.98
C ASP A 100 -58.08 -16.00 3.40
N GLU A 101 -58.98 -16.03 4.39
CA GLU A 101 -58.66 -16.27 5.79
C GLU A 101 -58.25 -17.74 5.96
N GLY A 102 -57.03 -17.97 6.49
CA GLY A 102 -56.52 -19.31 6.74
C GLY A 102 -55.49 -19.32 7.85
N SER A 103 -55.81 -20.06 8.92
CA SER A 103 -55.08 -20.19 10.17
C SER A 103 -53.64 -20.72 10.02
N SER A 104 -52.78 -20.20 10.91
CA SER A 104 -51.53 -20.77 11.45
C SER A 104 -50.95 -22.04 10.83
N ASP A 105 -49.70 -21.95 10.38
CA ASP A 105 -48.64 -22.83 10.90
C ASP A 105 -47.26 -22.17 10.73
N GLY A 106 -46.55 -22.06 11.85
CA GLY A 106 -45.26 -21.41 11.94
C GLY A 106 -44.17 -22.26 11.30
N ASN A 107 -43.52 -21.71 10.28
CA ASN A 107 -42.20 -22.17 9.87
C ASN A 107 -41.40 -21.04 9.22
N ASN A 108 -41.00 -20.04 10.01
CA ASN A 108 -39.96 -19.12 9.58
C ASN A 108 -38.61 -19.70 9.98
N GLY A 109 -37.98 -20.35 9.00
CA GLY A 109 -36.59 -20.73 9.06
C GLY A 109 -35.74 -19.54 9.46
N SER A 110 -34.95 -19.73 10.52
CA SER A 110 -34.00 -18.78 11.05
C SER A 110 -32.99 -18.37 9.99
N GLY A 111 -33.26 -17.26 9.31
CA GLY A 111 -32.28 -16.52 8.54
C GLY A 111 -31.22 -15.98 9.48
N SER A 112 -30.00 -16.50 9.33
CA SER A 112 -28.80 -16.06 10.04
C SER A 112 -28.65 -14.54 9.97
N GLY A 113 -28.67 -13.89 11.14
CA GLY A 113 -28.68 -12.44 11.29
C GLY A 113 -27.41 -11.75 10.81
N HIS A 114 -27.55 -10.92 9.78
CA HIS A 114 -26.68 -9.77 9.53
C HIS A 114 -27.56 -8.52 9.32
N ASN A 115 -28.12 -7.98 10.42
CA ASN A 115 -28.97 -6.77 10.40
C ASN A 115 -28.15 -5.47 10.23
N GLY A 116 -27.39 -5.36 9.14
CA GLY A 116 -26.67 -4.14 8.80
C GLY A 116 -26.62 -3.98 7.30
N VAL A 117 -27.35 -3.00 6.76
CA VAL A 117 -27.27 -2.60 5.35
C VAL A 117 -25.83 -2.24 5.04
N LEU A 118 -25.23 -2.77 3.98
CA LEU A 118 -23.95 -2.31 3.44
C LEU A 118 -24.20 -1.74 2.05
N ALA A 119 -23.82 -0.49 1.81
CA ALA A 119 -23.93 0.14 0.51
C ALA A 119 -22.60 0.76 0.06
N PHE A 120 -22.29 0.62 -1.24
CA PHE A 120 -21.11 1.23 -1.85
C PHE A 120 -21.47 2.37 -2.78
N TRP A 121 -20.68 3.43 -2.74
CA TRP A 121 -20.99 4.71 -3.38
C TRP A 121 -19.79 5.23 -4.17
N LYS A 122 -20.05 5.63 -5.41
CA LYS A 122 -19.10 6.33 -6.28
C LYS A 122 -19.36 7.84 -6.20
N PRO A 123 -18.36 8.68 -5.89
CA PRO A 123 -18.52 10.12 -5.95
C PRO A 123 -18.86 10.60 -7.36
N LYS A 124 -19.87 11.45 -7.50
CA LYS A 124 -20.25 12.05 -8.79
C LYS A 124 -19.26 13.14 -9.17
N VAL A 125 -18.58 12.96 -10.30
CA VAL A 125 -17.61 13.94 -10.82
C VAL A 125 -18.33 15.13 -11.47
N PRO A 126 -17.84 16.38 -11.29
CA PRO A 126 -18.52 17.57 -11.79
C PRO A 126 -18.49 17.68 -13.33
N ASN A 127 -17.43 17.20 -13.97
CA ASN A 127 -17.27 17.12 -15.42
C ASN A 127 -16.09 16.17 -15.75
N LEU A 128 -15.83 15.96 -17.04
CA LEU A 128 -14.82 15.03 -17.54
C LEU A 128 -13.38 15.39 -17.16
N ASN A 129 -13.09 16.63 -16.72
CA ASN A 129 -11.74 17.00 -16.27
C ASN A 129 -11.42 16.53 -14.85
N TYR A 130 -12.37 15.90 -14.17
CA TYR A 130 -12.23 15.43 -12.80
C TYR A 130 -12.47 13.92 -12.70
N VAL A 131 -11.82 13.30 -11.72
CA VAL A 131 -11.93 11.86 -11.43
C VAL A 131 -12.05 11.64 -9.93
N ALA A 132 -12.83 10.64 -9.54
CA ALA A 132 -12.86 10.12 -8.18
C ALA A 132 -11.78 9.04 -8.04
N LEU A 133 -10.99 9.08 -6.97
CA LEU A 133 -9.88 8.13 -6.76
C LEU A 133 -10.29 6.89 -5.94
N GLY A 134 -11.31 7.01 -5.11
CA GLY A 134 -11.82 5.92 -4.29
C GLY A 134 -13.34 5.99 -4.13
N HIS A 135 -13.93 4.84 -3.84
CA HIS A 135 -15.34 4.72 -3.46
C HIS A 135 -15.50 4.80 -1.94
N LEU A 136 -16.76 4.83 -1.51
CA LEU A 136 -17.14 4.92 -0.11
C LEU A 136 -18.11 3.81 0.27
N ALA A 137 -18.14 3.46 1.55
CA ALA A 137 -19.12 2.56 2.13
C ALA A 137 -20.02 3.28 3.15
N THR A 138 -21.26 2.86 3.27
CA THR A 138 -22.16 3.25 4.36
C THR A 138 -22.84 2.01 4.92
N THR A 139 -23.27 2.12 6.17
CA THR A 139 -24.07 1.08 6.84
C THR A 139 -25.58 1.35 6.76
N SER A 140 -26.00 2.09 5.73
CA SER A 140 -27.38 2.52 5.47
C SER A 140 -27.59 2.77 3.98
N TYR A 141 -28.84 2.92 3.54
CA TYR A 141 -29.17 3.31 2.18
C TYR A 141 -28.90 4.78 1.87
N ASP A 142 -28.55 5.58 2.88
CA ASP A 142 -28.23 6.98 2.67
C ASP A 142 -26.80 7.11 2.10
N PRO A 143 -26.61 8.03 1.13
CA PRO A 143 -25.29 8.32 0.61
C PRO A 143 -24.37 8.92 1.71
N PRO A 144 -23.04 8.81 1.55
CA PRO A 144 -22.10 9.44 2.46
C PRO A 144 -22.33 10.95 2.59
N SER A 145 -22.04 11.51 3.78
CA SER A 145 -22.16 12.95 3.98
C SER A 145 -21.22 13.74 3.06
N VAL A 146 -21.76 14.76 2.41
CA VAL A 146 -21.17 15.48 1.26
C VAL A 146 -19.98 16.39 1.65
N GLY A 147 -19.58 16.44 2.92
CA GLY A 147 -18.72 17.50 3.46
C GLY A 147 -17.22 17.39 3.16
N ASN A 148 -16.71 16.17 3.03
CA ASN A 148 -15.27 15.89 3.20
C ASN A 148 -14.62 15.06 2.08
N VAL A 149 -15.34 14.73 1.00
CA VAL A 149 -14.78 13.94 -0.11
C VAL A 149 -14.28 14.85 -1.23
N CYS A 150 -13.02 14.67 -1.61
CA CYS A 150 -12.39 15.36 -2.71
C CYS A 150 -12.39 14.55 -4.00
N ILE A 151 -12.63 15.25 -5.09
CA ILE A 151 -12.50 14.79 -6.46
C ILE A 151 -11.34 15.55 -7.08
N VAL A 152 -10.51 14.84 -7.84
CA VAL A 152 -9.20 15.34 -8.29
C VAL A 152 -9.24 15.67 -9.78
N HIS A 153 -8.60 16.77 -10.17
CA HIS A 153 -8.46 17.14 -11.57
C HIS A 153 -7.50 16.19 -12.30
N ARG A 154 -7.81 15.86 -13.56
CA ARG A 154 -7.04 14.99 -14.47
C ARG A 154 -5.57 15.36 -14.70
N LEU A 155 -5.13 16.55 -14.28
CA LEU A 155 -3.74 17.00 -14.41
C LEU A 155 -2.86 16.51 -13.24
N MET A 156 -3.49 16.02 -12.17
CA MET A 156 -2.81 15.57 -10.95
C MET A 156 -2.74 14.05 -10.84
N VAL A 157 -3.28 13.34 -11.83
CA VAL A 157 -3.49 11.89 -11.82
C VAL A 157 -3.01 11.28 -13.12
N ASP A 158 -2.68 10.01 -13.06
CA ASP A 158 -2.45 9.16 -14.23
C ASP A 158 -3.33 7.91 -14.10
N GLN A 159 -3.45 7.16 -15.19
CA GLN A 159 -4.22 5.94 -15.20
C GLN A 159 -3.59 4.90 -14.27
N GLY A 160 -4.37 4.49 -13.27
CA GLY A 160 -3.98 3.49 -12.29
C GLY A 160 -3.98 2.10 -12.90
N ILE A 161 -3.26 1.19 -12.25
CA ILE A 161 -3.25 -0.22 -12.63
C ILE A 161 -4.28 -0.94 -11.75
N PRO A 162 -5.24 -1.68 -12.34
CA PRO A 162 -6.18 -2.48 -11.57
C PRO A 162 -5.41 -3.46 -10.69
N GLY A 163 -5.65 -3.40 -9.38
CA GLY A 163 -5.02 -4.29 -8.41
C GLY A 163 -5.85 -5.53 -8.15
N ARG A 164 -5.56 -6.19 -7.03
CA ARG A 164 -6.28 -7.40 -6.63
C ARG A 164 -7.67 -7.08 -6.10
N ARG A 165 -8.55 -8.08 -6.20
CA ARG A 165 -9.85 -8.08 -5.51
C ARG A 165 -9.62 -8.29 -4.02
N VAL A 166 -10.08 -7.33 -3.23
CA VAL A 166 -9.96 -7.29 -1.76
C VAL A 166 -11.15 -7.95 -1.10
N TRP A 167 -12.32 -7.89 -1.73
CA TRP A 167 -13.54 -8.50 -1.22
C TRP A 167 -14.50 -8.86 -2.35
N ARG A 168 -15.36 -9.83 -2.09
CA ARG A 168 -16.43 -10.25 -2.98
C ARG A 168 -17.62 -10.67 -2.13
N GLU A 169 -18.79 -10.18 -2.48
CA GLU A 169 -20.04 -10.66 -1.92
C GLU A 169 -20.28 -12.13 -2.35
N GLU A 170 -20.90 -12.93 -1.47
CA GLU A 170 -21.03 -14.38 -1.64
C GLU A 170 -21.72 -14.77 -2.96
N SER A 171 -22.86 -14.14 -3.27
CA SER A 171 -23.57 -14.36 -4.53
C SER A 171 -22.79 -13.80 -5.75
N GLY A 172 -21.84 -12.91 -5.52
CA GLY A 172 -21.02 -12.25 -6.54
C GLY A 172 -21.69 -11.01 -7.14
N MET A 173 -22.69 -10.45 -6.46
CA MET A 173 -23.35 -9.21 -6.87
C MET A 173 -22.51 -7.97 -6.61
N ALA A 174 -21.44 -8.06 -5.81
CA ALA A 174 -20.50 -6.97 -5.61
C ALA A 174 -19.07 -7.44 -5.38
N SER A 175 -18.12 -6.57 -5.69
CA SER A 175 -16.72 -6.78 -5.36
C SER A 175 -15.96 -5.47 -5.13
N LEU A 176 -14.91 -5.55 -4.31
CA LEU A 176 -13.99 -4.43 -4.04
C LEU A 176 -12.62 -4.74 -4.62
N TRP A 177 -12.03 -3.74 -5.26
CA TRP A 177 -10.76 -3.85 -5.96
C TRP A 177 -9.80 -2.76 -5.49
N SER A 178 -8.57 -3.16 -5.20
CA SER A 178 -7.49 -2.24 -4.86
C SER A 178 -6.85 -1.65 -6.12
N LEU A 179 -6.09 -0.58 -5.96
CA LEU A 179 -5.11 -0.15 -6.95
C LEU A 179 -3.82 -0.97 -6.77
N ALA A 180 -3.25 -1.46 -7.88
CA ALA A 180 -1.96 -2.13 -7.81
C ALA A 180 -0.89 -1.13 -7.33
N PRO A 181 0.10 -1.54 -6.53
CA PRO A 181 1.23 -0.67 -6.22
C PRO A 181 2.06 -0.34 -7.47
N SER A 182 2.56 0.89 -7.59
CA SER A 182 3.46 1.31 -8.67
C SER A 182 4.39 2.43 -8.21
N TYR A 183 5.47 2.64 -8.97
CA TYR A 183 6.38 3.78 -8.81
C TYR A 183 5.90 5.02 -9.60
N SER A 184 4.98 4.83 -10.56
CA SER A 184 4.44 5.92 -11.40
C SER A 184 3.36 6.75 -10.70
N TYR A 185 2.91 6.34 -9.52
CA TYR A 185 1.86 7.01 -8.76
C TYR A 185 1.95 6.73 -7.26
N ILE A 186 1.30 7.56 -6.47
CA ILE A 186 1.23 7.45 -5.02
C ILE A 186 0.22 6.35 -4.68
N ASN A 187 0.69 5.29 -4.01
CA ASN A 187 -0.22 4.29 -3.49
C ASN A 187 -0.94 4.84 -2.26
N LEU A 188 -2.24 5.05 -2.40
CA LEU A 188 -3.10 5.51 -1.32
C LEU A 188 -3.85 4.36 -0.65
N GLY A 189 -3.89 3.14 -1.20
CA GLY A 189 -4.67 2.05 -0.58
C GLY A 189 -6.20 2.26 -0.59
N LEU A 190 -6.69 3.15 -1.45
CA LEU A 190 -8.11 3.31 -1.75
C LEU A 190 -8.65 2.07 -2.50
N PHE A 191 -9.97 1.90 -2.51
CA PHE A 191 -10.64 0.86 -3.30
C PHE A 191 -11.67 1.43 -4.28
N LEU A 192 -11.96 0.65 -5.30
CA LEU A 192 -13.12 0.83 -6.18
C LEU A 192 -14.07 -0.35 -5.99
N SER A 193 -15.36 -0.07 -5.95
CA SER A 193 -16.42 -1.09 -5.92
C SER A 193 -17.00 -1.35 -7.31
N SER A 194 -17.49 -2.57 -7.50
CA SER A 194 -18.17 -3.05 -8.70
C SER A 194 -19.48 -3.71 -8.29
N ASP A 195 -20.51 -3.57 -9.12
CA ASP A 195 -21.83 -4.22 -9.04
C ASP A 195 -21.83 -5.63 -9.64
N SER A 196 -20.64 -6.22 -9.76
CA SER A 196 -20.45 -7.59 -10.22
C SER A 196 -19.22 -8.21 -9.56
N LYS A 197 -18.99 -9.50 -9.84
CA LYS A 197 -17.77 -10.21 -9.44
C LYS A 197 -16.49 -9.74 -10.16
N SER A 198 -16.65 -8.96 -11.24
CA SER A 198 -15.57 -8.50 -12.12
C SER A 198 -15.06 -7.13 -11.69
N ALA A 199 -13.81 -6.84 -12.03
CA ALA A 199 -13.22 -5.52 -11.80
C ALA A 199 -13.99 -4.45 -12.58
N PRO A 200 -14.05 -3.20 -12.07
CA PRO A 200 -14.40 -2.04 -12.88
C PRO A 200 -13.54 -1.97 -14.15
N HIS A 201 -13.97 -1.16 -15.12
CA HIS A 201 -13.19 -1.02 -16.34
C HIS A 201 -11.82 -0.42 -16.04
N ILE A 202 -10.78 -0.81 -16.78
CA ILE A 202 -9.41 -0.33 -16.55
C ILE A 202 -9.27 1.20 -16.60
N SER A 203 -10.18 1.88 -17.32
CA SER A 203 -10.26 3.35 -17.39
C SER A 203 -10.85 4.03 -16.15
N ASP A 204 -11.41 3.27 -15.21
CA ASP A 204 -11.92 3.79 -13.94
C ASP A 204 -10.83 3.91 -12.87
N PHE A 205 -9.70 3.23 -13.05
CA PHE A 205 -8.59 3.28 -12.11
C PHE A 205 -7.75 4.54 -12.36
N TRP A 206 -7.68 5.39 -11.33
CA TRP A 206 -6.89 6.63 -11.34
C TRP A 206 -6.05 6.69 -10.07
N SER A 207 -4.87 7.28 -10.17
CA SER A 207 -4.00 7.49 -9.00
C SER A 207 -3.23 8.80 -9.11
N LEU A 208 -2.87 9.40 -7.97
CA LEU A 208 -2.10 10.65 -7.95
C LEU A 208 -0.69 10.42 -8.47
N ILE A 209 -0.22 11.27 -9.37
CA ILE A 209 1.18 11.23 -9.82
C ILE A 209 2.11 11.72 -8.69
N PRO A 210 3.32 11.19 -8.52
CA PRO A 210 4.21 11.60 -7.43
C PRO A 210 4.62 13.07 -7.54
N GLU A 211 4.71 13.60 -8.76
CA GLU A 211 5.10 14.99 -9.07
C GLU A 211 4.25 16.05 -8.37
N VAL A 212 3.03 15.72 -7.97
CA VAL A 212 2.18 16.63 -7.18
C VAL A 212 2.75 16.94 -5.80
N ILE A 213 3.67 16.11 -5.32
CA ILE A 213 4.47 16.34 -4.13
C ILE A 213 5.77 17.02 -4.60
N PRO A 214 5.95 18.31 -4.28
CA PRO A 214 7.07 19.08 -4.81
C PRO A 214 8.38 18.54 -4.28
N ALA A 215 9.34 18.33 -5.18
CA ALA A 215 10.70 18.01 -4.78
C ALA A 215 11.28 19.17 -3.94
N PRO A 216 12.02 18.86 -2.87
CA PRO A 216 12.69 19.89 -2.09
C PRO A 216 13.73 20.63 -2.97
N PHE A 217 13.66 21.95 -2.97
CA PHE A 217 14.63 22.80 -3.68
C PHE A 217 15.98 22.79 -2.94
N ASN A 218 17.10 22.82 -3.67
CA ASN A 218 18.46 22.82 -3.10
C ASN A 218 18.75 21.69 -2.09
N ALA A 219 18.13 20.53 -2.29
CA ALA A 219 18.44 19.32 -1.54
C ALA A 219 19.26 18.36 -2.40
N SER A 220 20.25 17.71 -1.80
CA SER A 220 21.02 16.63 -2.45
C SER A 220 21.32 15.50 -1.48
N LEU A 221 21.71 14.35 -2.01
CA LEU A 221 22.08 13.17 -1.22
C LEU A 221 23.57 12.90 -1.36
N SER A 222 24.23 12.74 -0.22
CA SER A 222 25.52 12.09 -0.10
C SER A 222 25.29 10.60 0.02
N ILE A 223 25.94 9.81 -0.82
CA ILE A 223 25.85 8.35 -0.77
C ILE A 223 27.19 7.82 -0.29
N LYS A 224 27.19 7.00 0.76
CA LYS A 224 28.37 6.23 1.17
C LYS A 224 28.09 4.76 0.94
N LYS A 225 29.07 4.07 0.37
CA LYS A 225 29.07 2.63 0.27
C LYS A 225 29.77 2.05 1.49
N LEU A 226 29.11 1.11 2.16
CA LEU A 226 29.68 0.36 3.26
C LEU A 226 30.42 -0.88 2.77
N ASN A 227 31.48 -1.22 3.49
CA ASN A 227 32.19 -2.48 3.34
C ASN A 227 31.64 -3.52 4.31
N LYS A 228 32.08 -4.77 4.14
CA LYS A 228 31.63 -5.91 4.96
C LYS A 228 31.80 -5.69 6.46
N ASP A 229 32.91 -5.14 6.90
CA ASP A 229 33.20 -4.95 8.32
C ASP A 229 32.32 -3.86 8.97
N GLU A 230 31.64 -3.06 8.14
CA GLU A 230 30.61 -2.09 8.55
C GLU A 230 29.19 -2.72 8.51
N LEU A 231 29.07 -4.05 8.39
CA LEU A 231 27.80 -4.79 8.44
C LEU A 231 27.78 -5.73 9.66
N ALA A 232 26.85 -5.52 10.58
CA ALA A 232 26.69 -6.38 11.75
C ALA A 232 25.76 -7.56 11.43
N LEU A 233 26.22 -8.80 11.62
CA LEU A 233 25.36 -9.99 11.50
C LEU A 233 24.31 -9.97 12.61
N ILE A 234 23.02 -9.97 12.25
CA ILE A 234 21.92 -9.95 13.22
C ILE A 234 21.09 -11.23 13.21
N TYR A 235 21.08 -11.98 12.12
CA TYR A 235 20.32 -13.22 12.02
C TYR A 235 21.08 -14.25 11.21
N ARG A 236 21.06 -15.50 11.70
CA ARG A 236 21.53 -16.68 10.99
C ARG A 236 20.56 -17.82 11.26
N GLY A 237 19.94 -18.34 10.21
CA GLY A 237 18.93 -19.38 10.37
C GLY A 237 18.72 -20.26 9.14
N GLN A 238 18.16 -21.44 9.41
CA GLN A 238 17.67 -22.40 8.43
C GLN A 238 16.37 -22.99 8.99
N GLU A 239 15.25 -22.67 8.34
CA GLU A 239 13.91 -22.98 8.83
C GLU A 239 13.60 -24.48 8.84
N CYS A 240 14.12 -25.22 7.87
CA CYS A 240 14.06 -26.68 7.75
C CYS A 240 15.15 -27.16 6.78
N GLU A 241 15.29 -28.47 6.61
CA GLU A 241 16.30 -29.07 5.73
C GLU A 241 16.19 -28.59 4.27
N GLU A 242 14.97 -28.38 3.77
CA GLU A 242 14.69 -27.95 2.40
C GLU A 242 14.91 -26.44 2.20
N SER A 243 14.74 -25.65 3.27
CA SER A 243 14.97 -24.20 3.24
C SER A 243 16.45 -23.88 3.05
N LYS A 244 16.75 -22.76 2.39
CA LYS A 244 18.14 -22.30 2.33
C LYS A 244 18.56 -21.64 3.63
N ARG A 245 19.86 -21.68 3.87
CA ARG A 245 20.50 -20.96 4.96
C ARG A 245 20.46 -19.46 4.65
N LEU A 246 20.01 -18.67 5.60
CA LEU A 246 19.90 -17.21 5.51
C LEU A 246 20.86 -16.57 6.51
N SER A 247 21.61 -15.57 6.06
CA SER A 247 22.29 -14.61 6.93
C SER A 247 21.78 -13.21 6.61
N VAL A 248 21.40 -12.44 7.64
CA VAL A 248 20.94 -11.05 7.50
C VAL A 248 21.81 -10.13 8.34
N TYR A 249 22.17 -9.00 7.76
CA TYR A 249 23.09 -8.03 8.34
C TYR A 249 22.44 -6.65 8.44
N LEU A 250 22.69 -5.98 9.57
CA LEU A 250 22.35 -4.59 9.84
C LEU A 250 23.48 -3.66 9.39
N PRO A 251 23.24 -2.71 8.48
CA PRO A 251 24.25 -1.75 8.06
C PRO A 251 24.61 -0.77 9.19
N GLN A 252 25.89 -0.72 9.59
CA GLN A 252 26.40 0.20 10.60
C GLN A 252 26.72 1.56 9.96
N ALA A 253 25.69 2.38 9.76
CA ALA A 253 25.84 3.68 9.15
C ALA A 253 26.70 4.63 10.02
N PRO A 254 27.68 5.34 9.44
CA PRO A 254 28.42 6.39 10.15
C PRO A 254 27.51 7.54 10.59
N ILE A 255 28.00 8.38 11.49
CA ILE A 255 27.26 9.51 12.02
C ILE A 255 26.68 10.39 10.90
N GLY A 256 25.37 10.59 10.95
CA GLY A 256 24.60 11.38 10.00
C GLY A 256 24.23 10.68 8.70
N TYR A 257 24.64 9.42 8.49
CA TYR A 257 24.13 8.57 7.44
C TYR A 257 23.02 7.66 7.97
N SER A 258 22.10 7.26 7.09
CA SER A 258 20.99 6.37 7.41
C SER A 258 20.94 5.19 6.43
N PRO A 259 20.67 3.97 6.92
CA PRO A 259 20.42 2.81 6.07
C PRO A 259 19.12 2.93 5.26
N LEU A 260 19.03 2.14 4.18
CA LEU A 260 17.86 2.11 3.28
C LEU A 260 17.08 0.79 3.37
N GLY A 261 17.58 -0.13 4.19
CA GLY A 261 17.15 -1.52 4.29
C GLY A 261 18.29 -2.38 4.83
N HIS A 262 17.99 -3.64 5.13
CA HIS A 262 19.00 -4.61 5.57
C HIS A 262 19.60 -5.36 4.37
N TYR A 263 20.76 -5.98 4.61
CA TYR A 263 21.43 -6.85 3.65
C TYR A 263 21.15 -8.32 3.95
N ALA A 264 20.88 -9.13 2.93
CA ALA A 264 20.71 -10.56 3.08
C ALA A 264 21.61 -11.31 2.09
N GLU A 265 22.16 -12.44 2.53
CA GLU A 265 22.92 -13.35 1.68
C GLU A 265 22.55 -14.81 1.92
N ARG A 266 22.84 -15.64 0.92
CA ARG A 266 22.64 -17.09 0.97
C ARG A 266 23.81 -17.76 1.68
N GLY A 267 23.50 -18.63 2.64
CA GLY A 267 24.48 -19.50 3.28
C GLY A 267 25.04 -18.94 4.59
N TYR A 268 25.95 -19.72 5.17
CA TYR A 268 26.71 -19.40 6.40
C TYR A 268 28.20 -19.18 6.11
N GLY A 269 28.60 -19.18 4.83
CA GLY A 269 29.99 -19.01 4.42
C GLY A 269 30.49 -17.58 4.58
N ARG A 270 31.78 -17.35 4.29
CA ARG A 270 32.38 -16.00 4.21
C ARG A 270 31.98 -15.28 2.90
N ALA A 271 30.70 -15.24 2.54
CA ALA A 271 30.25 -14.77 1.21
C ALA A 271 30.07 -13.24 1.06
N GLY A 272 30.61 -12.43 1.98
CA GLY A 272 30.56 -10.97 1.97
C GLY A 272 31.64 -10.23 1.16
N GLN A 273 32.42 -10.89 0.29
CA GLN A 273 33.45 -10.19 -0.51
C GLN A 273 32.85 -9.24 -1.59
N GLY A 274 31.53 -9.26 -1.79
CA GLY A 274 30.84 -8.46 -2.80
C GLY A 274 29.74 -7.54 -2.27
N ALA A 275 29.50 -7.45 -0.94
CA ALA A 275 28.45 -6.59 -0.39
C ALA A 275 28.79 -5.10 -0.61
N LYS A 276 27.87 -4.35 -1.19
CA LYS A 276 28.02 -2.93 -1.54
C LYS A 276 26.85 -2.10 -1.02
N VAL A 277 26.48 -2.33 0.24
CA VAL A 277 25.33 -1.68 0.87
C VAL A 277 25.50 -0.18 0.89
N LEU A 278 24.48 0.55 0.44
CA LEU A 278 24.50 2.00 0.43
C LEU A 278 23.81 2.57 1.66
N VAL A 279 24.39 3.64 2.19
CA VAL A 279 23.78 4.50 3.21
C VAL A 279 23.77 5.93 2.70
N VAL A 280 22.77 6.71 3.11
CA VAL A 280 22.56 8.07 2.60
C VAL A 280 22.57 9.11 3.70
N LYS A 281 23.02 10.31 3.33
CA LYS A 281 22.94 11.51 4.16
C LYS A 281 22.41 12.65 3.31
N GLU A 282 21.42 13.35 3.83
CA GLU A 282 20.89 14.54 3.18
C GLU A 282 21.84 15.74 3.35
N LYS A 283 21.98 16.53 2.29
CA LYS A 283 22.79 17.75 2.22
C LYS A 283 21.91 18.91 1.73
N GLY A 284 22.12 20.10 2.30
CA GLY A 284 21.35 21.29 1.95
C GLY A 284 19.98 21.29 2.63
N ASN A 285 18.94 21.59 1.86
CA ASN A 285 17.56 21.58 2.38
C ASN A 285 17.08 20.15 2.66
N LYS A 286 16.13 20.02 3.59
CA LYS A 286 15.53 18.74 3.97
C LYS A 286 14.31 18.40 3.12
N GLY A 287 14.00 17.11 3.00
CA GLY A 287 12.77 16.58 2.38
C GLY A 287 12.99 15.48 1.32
N LEU A 288 14.22 15.02 1.11
CA LEU A 288 14.56 13.86 0.29
C LEU A 288 14.51 12.56 1.10
N LEU A 289 14.71 12.63 2.41
CA LEU A 289 14.69 11.49 3.33
C LEU A 289 13.53 11.61 4.30
N MET A 290 12.75 10.54 4.44
CA MET A 290 11.74 10.41 5.49
C MET A 290 11.78 9.01 6.10
N HIS A 291 11.50 8.91 7.39
CA HIS A 291 11.33 7.61 8.03
C HIS A 291 10.02 6.94 7.56
N PRO A 292 9.97 5.60 7.47
CA PRO A 292 8.72 4.89 7.31
C PRO A 292 7.75 5.25 8.44
N ILE A 293 6.46 5.26 8.12
CA ILE A 293 5.40 5.54 9.08
C ILE A 293 5.30 4.39 10.09
N THR A 294 5.39 3.17 9.58
CA THR A 294 5.31 1.92 10.33
C THR A 294 5.88 0.79 9.47
N TYR A 295 5.73 -0.44 9.95
CA TYR A 295 6.12 -1.66 9.27
C TYR A 295 4.95 -2.65 9.15
N GLN A 296 4.94 -3.41 8.06
CA GLN A 296 4.06 -4.56 7.85
C GLN A 296 4.86 -5.87 7.97
N GLU A 297 4.46 -6.77 8.86
CA GLU A 297 5.08 -8.09 8.96
C GLU A 297 4.77 -8.91 7.71
N LEU A 298 5.79 -9.45 7.06
CA LEU A 298 5.60 -10.30 5.88
C LEU A 298 5.95 -11.76 6.14
N TRP A 299 6.84 -12.04 7.07
CA TRP A 299 7.31 -13.39 7.37
C TRP A 299 7.92 -13.45 8.77
N ARG A 300 7.85 -14.61 9.41
CA ARG A 300 8.39 -14.87 10.75
C ARG A 300 9.06 -16.24 10.79
N SER A 301 10.22 -16.29 11.44
CA SER A 301 10.99 -17.52 11.64
C SER A 301 10.32 -18.45 12.65
N ASP A 302 10.64 -19.74 12.58
CA ASP A 302 10.25 -20.66 13.65
C ASP A 302 11.25 -20.60 14.81
N ALA A 303 10.80 -20.10 15.96
CA ALA A 303 11.64 -19.98 17.17
C ALA A 303 12.24 -21.34 17.60
N LYS A 304 11.55 -22.45 17.30
CA LYS A 304 12.01 -23.81 17.65
C LYS A 304 13.25 -24.24 16.86
N ASN A 305 13.44 -23.71 15.65
CA ASN A 305 14.46 -24.20 14.72
C ASN A 305 15.73 -23.34 14.72
N ASN A 306 15.62 -22.06 15.08
CA ASN A 306 16.71 -21.10 14.93
C ASN A 306 17.25 -20.53 16.26
N ASN A 307 16.73 -20.92 17.42
CA ASN A 307 17.04 -20.38 18.76
C ASN A 307 16.83 -18.85 18.93
N THR A 308 16.59 -18.12 17.85
CA THR A 308 16.23 -16.70 17.79
C THR A 308 14.98 -16.54 16.94
N GLU A 309 13.90 -16.06 17.56
CA GLU A 309 12.73 -15.60 16.82
C GLU A 309 13.08 -14.33 16.06
N ALA A 310 12.67 -14.25 14.79
CA ALA A 310 12.92 -13.11 13.93
C ALA A 310 11.75 -12.93 12.97
N ALA A 311 11.48 -11.68 12.60
CA ALA A 311 10.47 -11.36 11.61
C ALA A 311 11.03 -10.39 10.57
N VAL A 312 10.56 -10.55 9.33
CA VAL A 312 10.89 -9.67 8.22
C VAL A 312 9.73 -8.73 7.96
N TRP A 313 10.07 -7.44 7.89
CA TRP A 313 9.14 -6.35 7.90
C TRP A 313 9.31 -5.48 6.66
N ARG A 314 8.19 -5.20 5.97
CA ARG A 314 8.13 -4.22 4.90
C ARG A 314 7.90 -2.84 5.50
N PRO A 315 8.81 -1.85 5.31
CA PRO A 315 8.53 -0.48 5.69
C PRO A 315 7.38 0.08 4.87
N VAL A 316 6.54 0.89 5.50
CA VAL A 316 5.49 1.63 4.80
C VAL A 316 5.88 3.09 4.67
N PRO A 317 6.20 3.57 3.45
CA PRO A 317 6.69 4.93 3.26
C PRO A 317 5.56 5.96 3.42
N PRO A 318 5.91 7.21 3.77
CA PRO A 318 5.03 8.36 3.56
C PRO A 318 4.65 8.55 2.08
N PRO A 319 3.49 9.15 1.77
CA PRO A 319 3.11 9.49 0.40
C PRO A 319 4.20 10.27 -0.32
N GLY A 320 4.55 9.84 -1.54
CA GLY A 320 5.63 10.44 -2.34
C GLY A 320 7.04 9.96 -1.98
N TYR A 321 7.16 9.04 -1.03
CA TYR A 321 8.42 8.39 -0.68
C TYR A 321 8.36 6.89 -0.96
N PHE A 322 9.52 6.28 -1.13
CA PHE A 322 9.66 4.87 -1.44
C PHE A 322 10.87 4.31 -0.70
N CYS A 323 10.68 3.18 -0.02
CA CYS A 323 11.75 2.53 0.72
C CYS A 323 12.45 1.52 -0.21
N LEU A 324 13.79 1.47 -0.15
CA LEU A 324 14.56 0.62 -1.07
C LEU A 324 14.79 -0.79 -0.53
N GLY A 325 14.35 -1.14 0.67
CA GLY A 325 14.57 -2.46 1.22
C GLY A 325 13.72 -2.74 2.45
N HIS A 326 13.59 -4.02 2.77
CA HIS A 326 12.95 -4.51 3.98
C HIS A 326 13.96 -4.59 5.13
N VAL A 327 13.44 -4.77 6.34
CA VAL A 327 14.23 -4.91 7.55
C VAL A 327 13.90 -6.23 8.25
N LEU A 328 14.84 -6.73 9.04
CA LEU A 328 14.65 -7.88 9.93
C LEU A 328 14.72 -7.39 11.37
N GLY A 329 13.68 -7.70 12.14
CA GLY A 329 13.62 -7.49 13.59
C GLY A 329 13.85 -8.81 14.33
N LEU A 330 14.51 -8.73 15.48
CA LEU A 330 14.66 -9.86 16.41
C LEU A 330 13.52 -9.82 17.42
N GLY A 331 12.98 -11.00 17.75
CA GLY A 331 11.85 -11.16 18.65
C GLY A 331 10.50 -10.90 17.99
N LEU A 332 9.58 -10.34 18.77
CA LEU A 332 8.18 -10.13 18.37
C LEU A 332 7.94 -8.80 17.63
N GLU A 333 8.80 -7.82 17.83
CA GLU A 333 8.56 -6.44 17.39
C GLU A 333 9.37 -6.07 16.14
N ALA A 334 8.82 -5.11 15.39
CA ALA A 334 9.55 -4.48 14.29
C ALA A 334 10.70 -3.62 14.83
N PRO A 335 11.79 -3.43 14.04
CA PRO A 335 12.78 -2.42 14.36
C PRO A 335 12.14 -1.02 14.48
N PRO A 336 12.77 -0.08 15.20
CA PRO A 336 12.34 1.31 15.22
C PRO A 336 12.20 1.90 13.81
N THR A 337 11.22 2.80 13.58
CA THR A 337 11.02 3.44 12.27
C THR A 337 12.20 4.31 11.84
N ASN A 338 13.00 4.80 12.79
CA ASN A 338 14.24 5.52 12.49
C ASN A 338 15.43 4.63 12.10
N ALA A 339 15.27 3.30 12.08
CA ALA A 339 16.32 2.36 11.67
C ALA A 339 16.69 2.48 10.18
N ILE A 340 15.75 2.95 9.35
CA ILE A 340 15.98 3.21 7.93
C ILE A 340 15.35 4.54 7.50
N VAL A 341 15.65 4.95 6.28
CA VAL A 341 14.97 6.04 5.58
C VAL A 341 14.43 5.57 4.23
N CYS A 342 13.29 6.16 3.85
CA CYS A 342 12.68 6.07 2.55
C CYS A 342 12.98 7.36 1.77
N LEU A 343 13.04 7.23 0.45
CA LEU A 343 13.52 8.27 -0.45
C LEU A 343 12.38 8.94 -1.19
N HIS A 344 12.46 10.25 -1.34
CA HIS A 344 11.50 11.01 -2.14
C HIS A 344 11.49 10.54 -3.60
N TRP A 345 10.31 10.57 -4.24
CA TRP A 345 10.12 10.09 -5.61
C TRP A 345 11.10 10.72 -6.62
N SER A 346 11.57 11.93 -6.37
CA SER A 346 12.45 12.67 -7.28
C SER A 346 13.87 12.10 -7.40
N VAL A 347 14.27 11.18 -6.51
CA VAL A 347 15.62 10.58 -6.47
C VAL A 347 15.61 9.06 -6.63
N ILE A 348 14.45 8.47 -6.96
CA ILE A 348 14.32 7.04 -7.19
C ILE A 348 14.06 6.75 -8.68
N ALA A 349 14.40 5.54 -9.08
CA ALA A 349 14.01 4.96 -10.35
C ALA A 349 13.41 3.56 -10.13
N ARG A 350 12.68 3.09 -11.14
CA ARG A 350 12.24 1.70 -11.23
C ARG A 350 13.47 0.79 -11.37
N GLY A 351 13.59 -0.18 -10.47
CA GLY A 351 14.52 -1.30 -10.60
C GLY A 351 14.01 -2.34 -11.58
N TRP A 352 14.89 -3.23 -12.06
CA TRP A 352 14.54 -4.26 -13.06
C TRP A 352 14.38 -5.65 -12.46
N PRO A 353 13.13 -6.11 -12.23
CA PRO A 353 12.86 -7.41 -11.59
C PRO A 353 13.57 -8.59 -12.26
N GLU A 354 13.72 -8.55 -13.59
CA GLU A 354 14.35 -9.61 -14.40
C GLU A 354 15.83 -9.81 -14.05
N ARG A 355 16.47 -8.80 -13.44
CA ARG A 355 17.86 -8.86 -12.97
C ARG A 355 17.98 -9.11 -11.47
N SER A 356 16.85 -9.17 -10.75
CA SER A 356 16.88 -9.47 -9.32
C SER A 356 17.38 -10.88 -9.08
N LYS A 357 18.15 -11.06 -8.02
CA LYS A 357 18.68 -12.35 -7.61
C LYS A 357 17.85 -12.90 -6.46
N LYS A 358 17.31 -14.11 -6.61
CA LYS A 358 16.71 -14.86 -5.50
C LYS A 358 17.81 -15.23 -4.51
N VAL A 359 17.84 -14.57 -3.36
CA VAL A 359 18.86 -14.74 -2.31
C VAL A 359 18.50 -15.94 -1.44
N TRP A 360 17.23 -16.05 -1.06
CA TRP A 360 16.77 -17.08 -0.14
C TRP A 360 15.33 -17.49 -0.46
N TRP A 361 14.98 -18.71 -0.09
CA TRP A 361 13.63 -19.22 -0.19
C TRP A 361 13.33 -20.22 0.91
N ASN A 362 12.07 -20.21 1.31
CA ASN A 362 11.49 -21.13 2.26
C ASN A 362 10.33 -21.88 1.61
N THR A 363 10.38 -23.21 1.73
CA THR A 363 9.35 -24.13 1.24
C THR A 363 8.92 -25.13 2.32
N CYS A 364 9.24 -24.88 3.59
CA CYS A 364 8.95 -25.83 4.66
C CYS A 364 7.44 -26.08 4.84
N SER A 365 6.59 -25.07 4.59
CA SER A 365 5.15 -25.23 4.54
C SER A 365 4.51 -24.14 3.69
N GLN A 366 3.37 -24.46 3.07
CA GLN A 366 2.61 -23.52 2.23
C GLN A 366 2.30 -22.20 2.94
N LYS A 367 1.98 -22.24 4.24
CA LYS A 367 1.65 -21.04 5.04
C LYS A 367 2.85 -20.14 5.33
N LYS A 368 4.08 -20.69 5.27
CA LYS A 368 5.33 -19.97 5.54
C LYS A 368 6.21 -19.80 4.29
N GLU A 369 5.69 -20.12 3.11
CA GLU A 369 6.43 -19.94 1.86
C GLU A 369 6.84 -18.47 1.69
N ALA A 370 8.12 -18.26 1.44
CA ALA A 370 8.64 -16.92 1.24
C ALA A 370 9.92 -16.96 0.41
N THR A 371 10.16 -15.89 -0.33
CA THR A 371 11.39 -15.69 -1.11
C THR A 371 11.95 -14.31 -0.83
N ILE A 372 13.26 -14.25 -0.58
CA ILE A 372 14.00 -13.01 -0.44
C ILE A 372 14.75 -12.76 -1.74
N TRP A 373 14.64 -11.53 -2.23
CA TRP A 373 15.23 -11.06 -3.47
C TRP A 373 16.12 -9.86 -3.18
N GLN A 374 17.27 -9.82 -3.86
CA GLN A 374 18.15 -8.65 -3.86
C GLN A 374 17.56 -7.57 -4.76
N VAL A 375 17.58 -6.33 -4.30
CA VAL A 375 17.10 -5.18 -5.08
C VAL A 375 18.09 -4.87 -6.20
N PRO A 376 17.68 -4.95 -7.48
CA PRO A 376 18.58 -4.78 -8.63
C PRO A 376 18.83 -3.30 -8.97
N GLY A 377 19.86 -3.07 -9.78
CA GLY A 377 20.17 -1.77 -10.41
C GLY A 377 20.58 -1.96 -11.87
N LEU A 378 20.54 -0.89 -12.68
CA LEU A 378 21.01 -0.88 -14.07
C LEU A 378 21.32 0.54 -14.56
N GLY A 379 22.48 0.76 -15.17
CA GLY A 379 22.82 2.06 -15.77
C GLY A 379 22.72 3.20 -14.76
N ASP A 380 21.80 4.14 -15.00
CA ASP A 380 21.54 5.31 -14.13
C ASP A 380 20.80 4.98 -12.82
N CYS A 381 20.41 3.72 -12.63
CA CYS A 381 19.66 3.18 -11.51
C CYS A 381 20.60 2.39 -10.59
N LEU A 382 21.10 3.02 -9.53
CA LEU A 382 22.08 2.42 -8.61
C LEU A 382 21.38 1.62 -7.50
N SER A 383 21.71 0.33 -7.39
CA SER A 383 21.18 -0.55 -6.33
C SER A 383 21.76 -0.19 -4.96
N ALA A 384 20.91 -0.21 -3.94
CA ALA A 384 21.31 -0.06 -2.54
C ALA A 384 21.87 -1.36 -1.91
N ASP A 385 21.89 -2.46 -2.68
CA ASP A 385 22.25 -3.80 -2.22
C ASP A 385 21.45 -4.24 -0.98
N THR A 386 20.16 -3.91 -0.98
CA THR A 386 19.20 -4.30 0.06
C THR A 386 18.40 -5.53 -0.40
N PHE A 387 17.59 -6.08 0.50
CA PHE A 387 16.67 -7.16 0.15
C PHE A 387 15.19 -6.74 0.28
N VAL A 388 14.33 -7.46 -0.43
CA VAL A 388 12.88 -7.45 -0.26
C VAL A 388 12.39 -8.88 -0.12
N ILE A 389 11.31 -9.10 0.64
CA ILE A 389 10.67 -10.41 0.81
C ILE A 389 9.32 -10.43 0.11
N HIS A 390 9.00 -11.56 -0.49
CA HIS A 390 7.71 -11.90 -1.04
C HIS A 390 7.16 -13.14 -0.31
N ARG A 391 5.85 -13.16 -0.07
CA ARG A 391 5.13 -14.32 0.47
C ARG A 391 4.82 -15.27 -0.70
N GLY A 392 5.51 -16.39 -0.77
CA GLY A 392 5.42 -17.34 -1.86
C GLY A 392 6.78 -17.76 -2.42
N PHE A 393 6.81 -18.92 -3.08
CA PHE A 393 8.00 -19.49 -3.68
C PHE A 393 8.27 -19.05 -5.14
N ASN A 394 7.21 -18.65 -5.84
CA ASN A 394 7.28 -18.24 -7.24
C ASN A 394 8.06 -16.93 -7.41
N SER A 395 8.47 -16.65 -8.64
CA SER A 395 8.92 -15.31 -8.99
C SER A 395 7.76 -14.35 -8.77
N PRO A 396 7.89 -13.39 -7.84
CA PRO A 396 6.79 -12.49 -7.52
C PRO A 396 6.42 -11.67 -8.73
N HIS A 397 5.14 -11.32 -8.79
CA HIS A 397 4.68 -10.36 -9.77
C HIS A 397 5.32 -9.00 -9.49
N TRP A 398 5.52 -8.19 -10.52
CA TRP A 398 6.22 -6.90 -10.39
C TRP A 398 5.54 -5.94 -9.40
N GLU A 399 4.24 -6.12 -9.17
CA GLU A 399 3.41 -5.37 -8.22
C GLU A 399 3.81 -5.59 -6.75
N GLU A 400 4.43 -6.74 -6.44
CA GLU A 400 4.62 -7.17 -5.05
C GLU A 400 5.96 -6.78 -4.47
N LEU A 401 6.98 -6.61 -5.32
CA LEU A 401 8.34 -6.31 -4.86
C LEU A 401 8.75 -4.86 -5.03
N LEU A 402 8.08 -4.11 -5.93
CA LEU A 402 8.40 -2.73 -6.27
C LEU A 402 9.88 -2.41 -6.08
N PHE A 403 10.74 -3.00 -6.91
CA PHE A 403 12.17 -2.77 -6.81
C PHE A 403 12.46 -1.30 -7.12
N HIS A 404 13.10 -0.61 -6.19
CA HIS A 404 13.50 0.78 -6.36
C HIS A 404 15.02 0.90 -6.24
N CYS A 405 15.57 1.85 -6.97
CA CYS A 405 17.00 2.16 -6.97
C CYS A 405 17.19 3.67 -6.98
N PHE A 406 18.42 4.14 -6.76
CA PHE A 406 18.75 5.55 -6.88
C PHE A 406 18.77 6.01 -8.33
N TYR A 407 18.12 7.12 -8.65
CA TYR A 407 18.20 7.76 -9.94
C TYR A 407 19.28 8.85 -9.96
N LEU A 408 20.37 8.61 -10.70
CA LEU A 408 21.55 9.49 -10.71
C LEU A 408 21.37 10.78 -11.52
N ASN A 409 20.40 10.85 -12.44
CA ASN A 409 20.34 11.88 -13.49
C ASN A 409 19.51 13.14 -13.16
N ARG A 410 19.00 13.30 -11.92
CA ARG A 410 18.25 14.52 -11.51
C ARG A 410 18.80 15.24 -10.28
N VAL A 411 19.79 14.68 -9.61
CA VAL A 411 20.47 15.31 -8.46
C VAL A 411 21.95 15.08 -8.64
N SER A 412 22.77 16.12 -8.48
CA SER A 412 24.22 15.97 -8.46
C SER A 412 24.60 15.07 -7.27
N VAL A 413 24.80 13.79 -7.56
CA VAL A 413 25.37 12.84 -6.62
C VAL A 413 26.88 13.08 -6.63
N ARG A 414 27.40 13.68 -5.55
CA ARG A 414 28.83 13.87 -5.32
C ARG A 414 29.29 13.03 -4.14
#